data_AF-A0A0A0MQG9-F1
#
_entry.id   AF-A0A0A0MQG9-F1
#
_cell.length_a   1.000
_cell.length_b   1.000
_cell.length_c   1.000
_cell.angle_alpha   90.00
_cell.angle_beta   90.00
_cell.angle_gamma   90.00
#
_symmetry.space_group_name_H-M   'P 1'
#
loop_
_entity.id
_entity.type
_entity.pdbx_description
1 polymer ?
#
loop_
_entity_poly.entity_id
_entity_poly.type
_entity_poly.pdbx_seq_one_letter_code
_entity_poly.pdbx_strand_id
1 'polypeptide(L)'
;MACLSPSQLKKFQEDGFLLLEGFFTADECVAMQQRIGEIVAEMDVPLHCRTEFSTQEDEQLQTQGKTDYFLSSGDKIRFFFEKGVFDEKGNFLVPPEKSINKIGHALHAHDPVFRSITHSPKVQALVRSLGLQMPVVVQSMYIFKQPHFGGEVSPHQDATFLYTEPLGRVLGLWIAMEDAMLENGCLWFIPGSHTRGVSRRMIRAPSDSGPGTSFLGSDP
;
A
#
# COMPACT_ATOMS: atom_id res chain seq x y z
N MET A 1 -23.10 1.00 9.62
CA MET A 1 -23.05 2.39 10.15
C MET A 1 -21.70 2.97 9.81
N ALA A 2 -21.62 4.17 9.24
CA ALA A 2 -20.34 4.74 8.78
C ALA A 2 -19.57 5.55 9.85
N CYS A 3 -20.19 5.84 10.99
CA CYS A 3 -19.58 6.56 12.11
C CYS A 3 -19.20 5.58 13.21
N LEU A 4 -18.03 5.77 13.83
CA LEU A 4 -17.56 4.93 14.92
C LEU A 4 -18.34 5.18 16.22
N SER A 5 -18.65 4.12 16.94
CA SER A 5 -19.14 4.24 18.32
C SER A 5 -18.02 4.73 19.26
N PRO A 6 -18.35 5.28 20.44
CA PRO A 6 -17.34 5.62 21.45
C PRO A 6 -16.46 4.43 21.85
N SER A 7 -17.02 3.21 21.90
CA SER A 7 -16.25 2.00 22.22
C SER A 7 -15.30 1.60 21.10
N GLN A 8 -15.71 1.73 19.83
CA GLN A 8 -14.84 1.50 18.68
C GLN A 8 -13.70 2.52 18.61
N LEU A 9 -14.00 3.79 18.87
CA LEU A 9 -12.99 4.85 18.90
C LEU A 9 -11.96 4.60 20.02
N LYS A 10 -12.43 4.23 21.21
CA LYS A 10 -11.54 3.86 22.33
C LYS A 10 -10.67 2.66 21.97
N LYS A 11 -11.24 1.61 21.39
CA LYS A 11 -10.48 0.42 20.95
C LYS A 11 -9.40 0.79 19.93
N PHE A 12 -9.74 1.63 18.94
CA PHE A 12 -8.77 2.12 17.97
C PHE A 12 -7.60 2.86 18.62
N GLN A 13 -7.87 3.69 19.63
CA GLN A 13 -6.85 4.42 20.38
C GLN A 13 -5.98 3.51 21.26
N GLU A 14 -6.55 2.44 21.82
CA GLU A 14 -5.81 1.50 22.67
C GLU A 14 -4.93 0.55 21.82
N ASP A 15 -5.50 -0.03 20.77
CA ASP A 15 -4.82 -1.05 19.96
C ASP A 15 -3.95 -0.45 18.86
N GLY A 16 -4.28 0.73 18.34
CA GLY A 16 -3.65 1.35 17.17
C GLY A 16 -4.20 0.88 15.82
N PHE A 17 -5.18 -0.04 15.84
CA PHE A 17 -5.91 -0.52 14.67
C PHE A 17 -7.34 -0.89 15.05
N LEU A 18 -8.23 -1.00 14.06
CA LEU A 18 -9.63 -1.35 14.27
C LEU A 18 -10.18 -2.12 13.06
N LEU A 19 -10.84 -3.25 13.31
CA LEU A 19 -11.56 -4.01 12.29
C LEU A 19 -13.02 -3.53 12.20
N LEU A 20 -13.46 -3.22 10.99
CA LEU A 20 -14.83 -2.83 10.66
C LEU A 20 -15.38 -3.77 9.59
N GLU A 21 -15.99 -4.88 10.02
CA GLU A 21 -16.62 -5.83 9.10
C GLU A 21 -17.82 -5.22 8.37
N GLY A 22 -18.00 -5.60 7.10
CA GLY A 22 -19.13 -5.16 6.28
C GLY A 22 -19.18 -3.65 6.02
N PHE A 23 -18.02 -2.96 6.08
CA PHE A 23 -17.97 -1.52 5.81
C PHE A 23 -18.30 -1.19 4.34
N PHE A 24 -17.78 -2.01 3.43
CA PHE A 24 -18.18 -2.05 2.02
C PHE A 24 -19.03 -3.29 1.75
N THR A 25 -19.95 -3.16 0.79
CA THR A 25 -20.79 -4.24 0.30
C THR A 25 -20.02 -5.13 -0.67
N ALA A 26 -20.51 -6.36 -0.87
CA ALA A 26 -19.93 -7.27 -1.86
C ALA A 26 -19.88 -6.66 -3.26
N ASP A 27 -20.94 -5.95 -3.68
CA ASP A 27 -21.00 -5.29 -4.99
C ASP A 27 -19.94 -4.18 -5.13
N GLU A 28 -19.66 -3.43 -4.07
CA GLU A 28 -18.58 -2.43 -4.07
C GLU A 28 -17.20 -3.08 -4.19
N CYS A 29 -16.98 -4.22 -3.51
CA CYS A 29 -15.74 -5.00 -3.64
C CYS A 29 -15.59 -5.55 -5.07
N VAL A 30 -16.65 -6.16 -5.62
CA VAL A 30 -16.66 -6.69 -6.98
C VAL A 30 -16.40 -5.59 -8.01
N ALA A 31 -16.95 -4.39 -7.84
CA ALA A 31 -16.68 -3.27 -8.73
C ALA A 31 -15.20 -2.87 -8.75
N MET A 32 -14.54 -2.85 -7.58
CA MET A 32 -13.09 -2.59 -7.48
C MET A 32 -12.27 -3.73 -8.10
N GLN A 33 -12.65 -4.99 -7.88
CA GLN A 33 -11.98 -6.16 -8.47
C GLN A 33 -12.13 -6.21 -9.98
N GLN A 34 -13.33 -5.95 -10.52
CA GLN A 34 -13.53 -5.88 -11.95
C GLN A 34 -12.66 -4.77 -12.55
N ARG A 35 -12.67 -3.59 -11.93
CA ARG A 35 -11.91 -2.46 -12.45
C ARG A 35 -10.40 -2.71 -12.41
N ILE A 36 -9.88 -3.33 -11.37
CA ILE A 36 -8.45 -3.68 -11.35
C ILE A 36 -8.11 -4.72 -12.43
N GLY A 37 -9.02 -5.66 -12.72
CA GLY A 37 -8.86 -6.61 -13.82
C GLY A 37 -8.74 -5.93 -15.18
N GLU A 38 -9.56 -4.91 -15.44
CA GLU A 38 -9.47 -4.09 -16.66
C GLU A 38 -8.13 -3.32 -16.74
N ILE A 39 -7.71 -2.69 -15.64
CA ILE A 39 -6.43 -1.97 -15.55
C ILE A 39 -5.25 -2.91 -15.83
N VAL A 40 -5.31 -4.14 -15.32
CA VAL A 40 -4.28 -5.15 -15.55
C VAL A 40 -4.29 -5.66 -16.99
N ALA A 41 -5.46 -5.83 -17.61
CA ALA A 41 -5.57 -6.25 -19.00
C ALA A 41 -5.00 -5.19 -19.98
N GLU A 42 -5.09 -3.91 -19.63
CA GLU A 42 -4.54 -2.78 -20.38
C GLU A 42 -3.09 -2.43 -19.98
N MET A 43 -2.47 -3.22 -19.10
CA MET A 43 -1.13 -2.95 -18.58
C MET A 43 -0.08 -2.99 -19.70
N ASP A 44 0.61 -1.88 -19.88
CA ASP A 44 1.85 -1.79 -20.66
C ASP A 44 2.99 -1.27 -19.77
N VAL A 45 3.92 -2.16 -19.41
CA VAL A 45 5.11 -1.80 -18.65
C VAL A 45 6.36 -2.01 -19.51
N PRO A 46 7.06 -0.92 -19.88
CA PRO A 46 8.31 -1.00 -20.61
C PRO A 46 9.32 -1.91 -19.90
N LEU A 47 10.13 -2.64 -20.67
CA LEU A 47 11.09 -3.62 -20.13
C LEU A 47 11.98 -3.02 -19.02
N HIS A 48 12.44 -1.78 -19.19
CA HIS A 48 13.29 -1.08 -18.22
C HIS A 48 12.56 -0.64 -16.94
N CYS A 49 11.22 -0.68 -16.94
CA CYS A 49 10.36 -0.36 -15.79
C CYS A 49 9.81 -1.61 -15.09
N ARG A 50 10.19 -2.82 -15.53
CA ARG A 50 9.83 -4.07 -14.85
C ARG A 50 10.63 -4.18 -13.56
N THR A 51 10.04 -3.64 -12.49
CA THR A 51 10.61 -3.60 -11.14
C THR A 51 10.05 -4.72 -10.29
N GLU A 52 10.92 -5.50 -9.64
CA GLU A 52 10.51 -6.38 -8.54
C GLU A 52 10.33 -5.55 -7.25
N PHE A 53 9.27 -5.83 -6.49
CA PHE A 53 9.03 -5.20 -5.20
C PHE A 53 9.82 -5.93 -4.10
N SER A 54 10.56 -5.19 -3.28
CA SER A 54 11.22 -5.72 -2.08
C SER A 54 11.20 -4.68 -0.96
N THR A 55 10.97 -5.15 0.28
CA THR A 55 11.11 -4.34 1.50
C THR A 55 12.54 -4.36 2.07
N GLN A 56 13.44 -5.18 1.51
CA GLN A 56 14.82 -5.35 1.98
C GLN A 56 15.78 -4.35 1.32
N GLU A 57 16.71 -3.82 2.12
CA GLU A 57 17.65 -2.74 1.75
C GLU A 57 18.62 -3.15 0.64
N ASP A 58 19.15 -4.37 0.70
CA ASP A 58 20.18 -4.86 -0.24
C ASP A 58 19.66 -5.07 -1.68
N GLU A 59 18.34 -5.19 -1.85
CA GLU A 59 17.70 -5.54 -3.12
C GLU A 59 17.16 -4.33 -3.90
N GLN A 60 16.97 -3.19 -3.21
CA GLN A 60 16.61 -1.92 -3.84
C GLN A 60 17.80 -1.26 -4.59
N LEU A 61 19.03 -1.73 -4.33
CA LEU A 61 20.29 -1.17 -4.85
C LEU A 61 20.57 -1.47 -6.33
N GLN A 62 19.85 -2.40 -6.98
CA GLN A 62 20.32 -3.05 -8.20
C GLN A 62 19.87 -2.46 -9.55
N THR A 63 19.26 -1.27 -9.66
CA THR A 63 19.18 -0.55 -10.97
C THR A 63 18.60 0.86 -10.85
N GLN A 64 19.35 1.87 -11.32
CA GLN A 64 18.94 3.29 -11.31
C GLN A 64 17.53 3.54 -11.90
N GLY A 65 17.18 2.88 -13.01
CA GLY A 65 15.86 3.02 -13.65
C GLY A 65 14.69 2.43 -12.86
N LYS A 66 14.95 1.45 -11.98
CA LYS A 66 13.93 0.86 -11.09
C LYS A 66 13.53 1.83 -9.98
N THR A 67 14.51 2.54 -9.44
CA THR A 67 14.31 3.56 -8.41
C THR A 67 13.53 4.75 -8.95
N ASP A 68 13.83 5.24 -10.15
CA ASP A 68 13.11 6.39 -10.74
C ASP A 68 11.63 6.07 -11.02
N TYR A 69 11.35 4.87 -11.52
CA TYR A 69 9.98 4.42 -11.77
C TYR A 69 9.16 4.35 -10.47
N PHE A 70 9.75 3.89 -9.36
CA PHE A 70 9.11 3.95 -8.06
C PHE A 70 8.98 5.40 -7.54
N LEU A 71 10.06 6.17 -7.52
CA LEU A 71 10.10 7.51 -6.92
C LEU A 71 9.21 8.55 -7.62
N SER A 72 8.88 8.33 -8.90
CA SER A 72 7.99 9.19 -9.70
C SER A 72 6.58 8.59 -9.88
N SER A 73 6.22 7.56 -9.11
CA SER A 73 4.90 6.92 -9.21
C SER A 73 3.81 7.52 -8.30
N GLY A 74 4.17 8.49 -7.46
CA GLY A 74 3.28 9.07 -6.44
C GLY A 74 1.98 9.66 -7.01
N ASP A 75 2.01 10.11 -8.27
CA ASP A 75 0.90 10.70 -9.01
C ASP A 75 0.59 9.90 -10.30
N LYS A 76 0.79 8.58 -10.26
CA LYS A 76 0.54 7.65 -11.39
C LYS A 76 -0.18 6.39 -10.92
N ILE A 77 -0.73 5.65 -11.88
CA ILE A 77 -1.12 4.25 -11.72
C ILE A 77 -0.03 3.42 -12.41
N ARG A 78 0.79 2.75 -11.61
CA ARG A 78 1.96 1.98 -12.02
C ARG A 78 1.95 0.61 -11.35
N PHE A 79 2.60 -0.34 -12.00
CA PHE A 79 2.62 -1.75 -11.63
C PHE A 79 3.96 -2.12 -11.03
N PHE A 80 3.93 -2.89 -9.93
CA PHE A 80 5.10 -3.40 -9.24
C PHE A 80 4.94 -4.92 -9.10
N PHE A 81 5.98 -5.66 -9.48
CA PHE A 81 5.90 -7.10 -9.66
C PHE A 81 6.46 -7.88 -8.49
N GLU A 82 6.03 -9.12 -8.32
CA GLU A 82 6.61 -10.05 -7.37
C GLU A 82 8.08 -10.33 -7.68
N LYS A 83 8.83 -10.70 -6.65
CA LYS A 83 10.24 -11.06 -6.81
C LYS A 83 10.37 -12.42 -7.52
N GLY A 84 11.34 -12.54 -8.43
CA GLY A 84 11.64 -13.79 -9.10
C GLY A 84 10.63 -14.18 -10.17
N VAL A 85 9.82 -13.24 -10.66
CA VAL A 85 8.89 -13.47 -11.79
C VAL A 85 9.52 -13.14 -13.14
N PHE A 86 10.77 -12.69 -13.16
CA PHE A 86 11.54 -12.40 -14.37
C PHE A 86 12.67 -13.42 -14.57
N ASP A 87 12.94 -13.77 -15.83
CA ASP A 87 14.17 -14.48 -16.22
C ASP A 87 15.38 -13.53 -16.24
N GLU A 88 16.58 -14.06 -16.52
CA GLU A 88 17.82 -13.28 -16.64
C GLU A 88 17.78 -12.20 -17.74
N LYS A 89 16.81 -12.29 -18.67
CA LYS A 89 16.60 -11.35 -19.78
C LYS A 89 15.47 -10.34 -19.49
N GLY A 90 14.84 -10.40 -18.32
CA GLY A 90 13.72 -9.54 -17.92
C GLY A 90 12.36 -9.94 -18.52
N ASN A 91 12.24 -11.14 -19.08
CA ASN A 91 10.96 -11.68 -19.54
C ASN A 91 10.19 -12.31 -18.37
N PHE A 92 8.88 -12.22 -18.44
CA PHE A 92 8.00 -12.82 -17.46
C PHE A 92 8.06 -14.35 -17.50
N LEU A 93 8.29 -15.00 -16.36
CA LEU A 93 8.24 -16.45 -16.17
C LEU A 93 6.81 -16.98 -16.05
N VAL A 94 5.91 -16.13 -15.57
CA VAL A 94 4.47 -16.37 -15.43
C VAL A 94 3.71 -15.21 -16.06
N PRO A 95 2.44 -15.37 -16.50
CA PRO A 95 1.70 -14.28 -17.15
C PRO A 95 1.77 -12.96 -16.36
N PRO A 96 1.96 -11.80 -17.01
CA PRO A 96 2.14 -10.52 -16.32
C PRO A 96 1.04 -10.21 -15.31
N GLU A 97 -0.21 -10.53 -15.62
CA GLU A 97 -1.38 -10.36 -14.76
C GLU A 97 -1.33 -11.19 -13.46
N LYS A 98 -0.55 -12.28 -13.45
CA LYS A 98 -0.27 -13.12 -12.28
C LYS A 98 1.04 -12.76 -11.58
N SER A 99 1.78 -11.81 -12.14
CA SER A 99 3.10 -11.41 -11.65
C SER A 99 3.06 -10.15 -10.80
N ILE A 100 1.92 -9.45 -10.75
CA ILE A 100 1.80 -8.16 -10.08
C ILE A 100 1.68 -8.38 -8.57
N ASN A 101 2.56 -7.75 -7.80
CA ASN A 101 2.45 -7.66 -6.35
C ASN A 101 1.46 -6.57 -5.96
N LYS A 102 1.63 -5.37 -6.53
CA LYS A 102 0.77 -4.21 -6.27
C LYS A 102 0.68 -3.23 -7.43
N ILE A 103 -0.37 -2.43 -7.41
CA ILE A 103 -0.56 -1.24 -8.26
C ILE A 103 -0.61 0.00 -7.37
N GLY A 104 0.09 1.07 -7.74
CA GLY A 104 0.15 2.31 -6.98
C GLY A 104 0.67 3.50 -7.81
N HIS A 105 0.64 4.72 -7.32
CA HIS A 105 0.23 5.15 -5.97
C HIS A 105 -0.97 6.10 -5.98
N ALA A 106 -1.60 6.33 -7.14
CA ALA A 106 -2.66 7.33 -7.33
C ALA A 106 -3.96 6.79 -7.96
N LEU A 107 -4.32 5.53 -7.69
CA LEU A 107 -5.64 4.98 -8.04
C LEU A 107 -6.79 5.87 -7.55
N HIS A 108 -6.69 6.38 -6.31
CA HIS A 108 -7.68 7.29 -5.72
C HIS A 108 -7.89 8.60 -6.50
N ALA A 109 -6.94 9.00 -7.35
CA ALA A 109 -7.00 10.25 -8.11
C ALA A 109 -7.38 10.02 -9.57
N HIS A 110 -6.79 9.00 -10.20
CA HIS A 110 -6.85 8.80 -11.65
C HIS A 110 -7.84 7.73 -12.10
N ASP A 111 -8.28 6.83 -11.21
CA ASP A 111 -9.31 5.85 -11.56
C ASP A 111 -10.68 6.27 -10.99
N PRO A 112 -11.74 6.37 -11.81
CA PRO A 112 -13.06 6.80 -11.35
C PRO A 112 -13.68 5.90 -10.25
N VAL A 113 -13.48 4.58 -10.31
CA VAL A 113 -14.05 3.64 -9.34
C VAL A 113 -13.36 3.81 -8.00
N PHE A 114 -12.03 3.76 -7.99
CA PHE A 114 -11.26 3.94 -6.75
C PHE A 114 -11.43 5.34 -6.16
N ARG A 115 -11.47 6.38 -6.99
CA ARG A 115 -11.78 7.76 -6.54
C ARG A 115 -13.14 7.85 -5.88
N SER A 116 -14.17 7.24 -6.47
CA SER A 116 -15.52 7.23 -5.91
C SER A 116 -15.57 6.52 -4.55
N ILE A 117 -14.91 5.35 -4.43
CA ILE A 117 -14.84 4.60 -3.17
C ILE A 117 -14.08 5.38 -2.09
N THR A 118 -12.89 5.89 -2.42
CA THR A 118 -12.04 6.66 -1.49
C THR A 118 -12.75 7.91 -0.96
N HIS A 119 -13.51 8.61 -1.80
CA HIS A 119 -14.22 9.82 -1.42
C HIS A 119 -15.70 9.59 -1.07
N SER A 120 -16.11 8.33 -0.91
CA SER A 120 -17.51 7.99 -0.63
C SER A 120 -18.00 8.62 0.68
N PRO A 121 -19.32 8.90 0.83
CA PRO A 121 -19.88 9.42 2.06
C PRO A 121 -19.55 8.57 3.30
N LYS A 122 -19.41 7.24 3.13
CA LYS A 122 -19.04 6.32 4.21
C LYS A 122 -17.62 6.58 4.71
N VAL A 123 -16.65 6.71 3.82
CA VAL A 123 -15.26 7.04 4.19
C VAL A 123 -15.18 8.44 4.82
N GLN A 124 -15.87 9.42 4.24
CA GLN A 124 -15.91 10.77 4.80
C GLN A 124 -16.49 10.80 6.22
N ALA A 125 -17.57 10.05 6.48
CA ALA A 125 -18.14 9.95 7.82
C ALA A 125 -17.19 9.26 8.81
N LEU A 126 -16.52 8.19 8.39
CA LEU A 126 -15.53 7.47 9.19
C LEU A 126 -14.39 8.40 9.63
N VAL A 127 -13.74 9.08 8.70
CA VAL A 127 -12.59 9.95 9.02
C VAL A 127 -12.99 11.17 9.84
N ARG A 128 -14.21 11.70 9.65
CA ARG A 128 -14.76 12.75 10.52
C ARG A 128 -14.97 12.24 11.94
N SER A 129 -15.46 11.01 12.12
CA SER A 129 -15.64 10.41 13.45
C SER A 129 -14.32 10.14 14.18
N LEU A 130 -13.22 9.99 13.44
CA LEU A 130 -11.85 9.91 13.95
C LEU A 130 -11.25 11.30 14.25
N GLY A 131 -11.98 12.39 13.98
CA GLY A 131 -11.55 13.75 14.28
C GLY A 131 -10.58 14.37 13.27
N LEU A 132 -10.44 13.80 12.06
CA LEU A 132 -9.60 14.39 11.02
C LEU A 132 -10.22 15.72 10.56
N GLN A 133 -9.44 16.80 10.66
CA GLN A 133 -9.91 18.16 10.37
C GLN A 133 -9.78 18.52 8.88
N MET A 134 -8.59 18.33 8.30
CA MET A 134 -8.30 18.57 6.89
C MET A 134 -7.64 17.31 6.28
N PRO A 135 -8.36 16.19 6.16
CA PRO A 135 -7.80 14.97 5.60
C PRO A 135 -7.45 15.16 4.12
N VAL A 136 -6.24 14.73 3.74
CA VAL A 136 -5.81 14.59 2.34
C VAL A 136 -5.42 13.13 2.08
N VAL A 137 -5.63 12.66 0.85
CA VAL A 137 -5.20 11.32 0.43
C VAL A 137 -3.80 11.45 -0.15
N VAL A 138 -2.81 10.87 0.53
CA VAL A 138 -1.40 10.98 0.13
C VAL A 138 -0.95 9.82 -0.76
N GLN A 139 -1.65 8.70 -0.71
CA GLN A 139 -1.30 7.47 -1.42
C GLN A 139 -2.50 6.51 -1.44
N SER A 140 -2.61 5.72 -2.51
CA SER A 140 -3.49 4.54 -2.59
C SER A 140 -2.81 3.41 -3.33
N MET A 141 -2.98 2.17 -2.88
CA MET A 141 -2.45 0.98 -3.56
C MET A 141 -3.51 -0.12 -3.63
N TYR A 142 -3.40 -0.97 -4.63
CA TYR A 142 -4.09 -2.26 -4.70
C TYR A 142 -3.05 -3.37 -4.53
N ILE A 143 -3.25 -4.28 -3.57
CA ILE A 143 -2.30 -5.36 -3.23
C ILE A 143 -2.96 -6.69 -3.59
N PHE A 144 -2.30 -7.50 -4.42
CA PHE A 144 -2.90 -8.71 -4.97
C PHE A 144 -2.73 -9.95 -4.09
N LYS A 145 -1.57 -10.11 -3.42
CA LYS A 145 -1.20 -11.35 -2.72
C LYS A 145 -1.43 -12.59 -3.60
N GLN A 146 -0.66 -12.67 -4.68
CA GLN A 146 -0.79 -13.74 -5.69
C GLN A 146 -0.75 -15.14 -5.02
N PRO A 147 -1.55 -16.10 -5.49
CA PRO A 147 -1.54 -17.45 -4.95
C PRO A 147 -0.14 -18.08 -4.98
N HIS A 148 0.21 -18.83 -3.93
CA HIS A 148 1.47 -19.58 -3.75
C HIS A 148 2.75 -18.76 -3.55
N PHE A 149 2.91 -17.61 -4.22
CA PHE A 149 4.15 -16.82 -4.20
C PHE A 149 3.95 -15.34 -3.86
N GLY A 150 2.75 -14.93 -3.45
CA GLY A 150 2.46 -13.55 -3.05
C GLY A 150 3.37 -13.09 -1.92
N GLY A 151 4.24 -12.11 -2.22
CA GLY A 151 5.37 -11.74 -1.38
C GLY A 151 4.99 -11.37 0.06
N GLU A 152 5.79 -11.80 1.02
CA GLU A 152 5.66 -11.40 2.43
C GLU A 152 5.83 -9.88 2.57
N VAL A 153 5.08 -9.28 3.51
CA VAL A 153 5.34 -7.92 3.95
C VAL A 153 5.88 -8.01 5.36
N SER A 154 7.17 -7.72 5.52
CA SER A 154 7.87 -7.74 6.81
C SER A 154 7.27 -6.74 7.80
N PRO A 155 7.42 -6.95 9.13
CA PRO A 155 6.96 -6.01 10.14
C PRO A 155 7.46 -4.58 9.87
N HIS A 156 6.56 -3.61 9.91
CA HIS A 156 6.89 -2.20 9.67
C HIS A 156 5.82 -1.27 10.27
N GLN A 157 6.10 0.04 10.22
CA GLN A 157 5.12 1.09 10.50
C GLN A 157 5.00 1.99 9.27
N ASP A 158 3.78 2.37 8.88
CA ASP A 158 3.59 3.25 7.70
C ASP A 158 4.36 4.57 7.81
N ALA A 159 4.47 5.12 9.01
CA ALA A 159 5.22 6.35 9.27
C ALA A 159 6.74 6.22 9.04
N THR A 160 7.28 5.00 8.87
CA THR A 160 8.63 4.78 8.33
C THR A 160 8.75 5.30 6.89
N PHE A 161 7.68 5.19 6.10
CA PHE A 161 7.66 5.58 4.68
C PHE A 161 6.92 6.92 4.46
N LEU A 162 5.89 7.18 5.25
CA LEU A 162 5.03 8.37 5.18
C LEU A 162 5.20 9.21 6.46
N TYR A 163 6.41 9.75 6.64
CA TYR A 163 6.76 10.50 7.85
C TYR A 163 6.14 11.91 7.86
N THR A 164 5.72 12.37 9.05
CA THR A 164 5.24 13.74 9.28
C THR A 164 5.78 14.30 10.59
N GLU A 165 5.89 15.63 10.68
CA GLU A 165 6.18 16.33 11.92
C GLU A 165 4.97 17.19 12.33
N PRO A 166 4.33 16.92 13.48
CA PRO A 166 4.54 15.77 14.38
C PRO A 166 4.04 14.44 13.79
N LEU A 167 4.39 13.32 14.43
CA LEU A 167 3.80 12.00 14.18
C LEU A 167 2.31 11.95 14.56
N GLY A 168 1.63 10.85 14.23
CA GLY A 168 0.21 10.66 14.52
C GLY A 168 -0.73 11.45 13.59
N ARG A 169 -0.24 11.80 12.39
CA ARG A 169 -1.00 12.55 11.36
C ARG A 169 -1.33 11.73 10.11
N VAL A 170 -0.80 10.51 10.01
CA VAL A 170 -1.07 9.56 8.92
C VAL A 170 -1.94 8.43 9.45
N LEU A 171 -2.95 8.05 8.67
CA LEU A 171 -3.89 6.96 8.95
C LEU A 171 -3.98 6.05 7.73
N GLY A 172 -3.80 4.75 7.94
CA GLY A 172 -4.06 3.73 6.92
C GLY A 172 -5.52 3.28 6.92
N LEU A 173 -6.12 3.19 5.72
CA LEU A 173 -7.38 2.49 5.51
C LEU A 173 -7.09 1.27 4.62
N TRP A 174 -7.24 0.07 5.18
CA TRP A 174 -7.08 -1.19 4.46
C TRP A 174 -8.45 -1.82 4.22
N ILE A 175 -8.74 -2.18 2.97
CA ILE A 175 -10.03 -2.70 2.54
C ILE A 175 -9.81 -4.09 1.96
N ALA A 176 -10.48 -5.09 2.53
CA ALA A 176 -10.48 -6.44 2.02
C ALA A 176 -11.34 -6.50 0.75
N MET A 177 -10.72 -6.77 -0.41
CA MET A 177 -11.45 -7.04 -1.66
C MET A 177 -11.92 -8.50 -1.72
N GLU A 178 -11.18 -9.38 -1.06
CA GLU A 178 -11.43 -10.81 -0.87
C GLU A 178 -11.24 -11.14 0.60
N ASP A 179 -11.74 -12.31 1.03
CA ASP A 179 -11.58 -12.79 2.40
C ASP A 179 -10.08 -12.92 2.75
N ALA A 180 -9.64 -12.23 3.80
CA ALA A 180 -8.26 -12.27 4.28
C ALA A 180 -8.14 -13.22 5.48
N MET A 181 -7.62 -14.41 5.20
CA MET A 181 -7.52 -15.55 6.10
C MET A 181 -6.05 -15.84 6.48
N LEU A 182 -5.85 -16.71 7.46
CA LEU A 182 -4.50 -17.11 7.89
C LEU A 182 -3.73 -17.77 6.73
N GLU A 183 -4.42 -18.49 5.87
CA GLU A 183 -3.85 -19.30 4.79
C GLU A 183 -3.47 -18.48 3.55
N ASN A 184 -4.03 -17.26 3.38
CA ASN A 184 -3.78 -16.40 2.21
C ASN A 184 -3.11 -15.07 2.57
N GLY A 185 -2.60 -14.94 3.80
CA GLY A 185 -1.76 -13.82 4.21
C GLY A 185 -2.52 -12.62 4.76
N CYS A 186 -3.46 -12.85 5.68
CA CYS A 186 -4.09 -11.78 6.47
C CYS A 186 -3.06 -10.94 7.24
N LEU A 187 -3.49 -9.75 7.67
CA LEU A 187 -2.64 -8.84 8.44
C LEU A 187 -2.41 -9.35 9.88
N TRP A 188 -1.25 -9.01 10.42
CA TRP A 188 -0.88 -9.19 11.82
C TRP A 188 -0.49 -7.85 12.42
N PHE A 189 -0.91 -7.60 13.66
CA PHE A 189 -0.62 -6.36 14.38
C PHE A 189 -0.15 -6.67 15.80
N ILE A 190 0.67 -5.78 16.35
CA ILE A 190 1.03 -5.77 17.78
C ILE A 190 0.18 -4.67 18.44
N PRO A 191 -0.87 -5.00 19.22
CA PRO A 191 -1.71 -4.00 19.87
C PRO A 191 -0.91 -3.05 20.77
N GLY A 192 -1.19 -1.75 20.67
CA GLY A 192 -0.53 -0.70 21.47
C GLY A 192 0.87 -0.28 21.01
N SER A 193 1.44 -0.92 19.97
CA SER A 193 2.78 -0.62 19.46
C SER A 193 2.93 0.79 18.87
N HIS A 194 1.82 1.43 18.48
CA HIS A 194 1.77 2.75 17.84
C HIS A 194 2.16 3.93 18.75
N THR A 195 2.40 3.71 20.05
CA THR A 195 2.63 4.77 21.05
C THR A 195 4.10 5.18 21.22
N ARG A 196 5.04 4.50 20.54
CA ARG A 196 6.49 4.66 20.77
C ARG A 196 7.24 5.39 19.64
N GLY A 197 6.52 6.04 18.74
CA GLY A 197 7.11 6.65 17.55
C GLY A 197 7.55 5.61 16.52
N VAL A 198 8.56 5.94 15.70
CA VAL A 198 9.15 5.04 14.69
C VAL A 198 10.65 4.88 14.91
N SER A 199 11.16 3.65 14.81
CA SER A 199 12.60 3.34 14.97
C SER A 199 13.41 3.52 13.69
N ARG A 200 12.73 3.50 12.54
CA ARG A 200 13.33 3.53 11.19
C ARG A 200 12.54 4.45 10.26
N ARG A 201 13.21 5.14 9.35
CA ARG A 201 12.62 6.02 8.32
C ARG A 201 13.30 5.79 6.97
N MET A 202 12.53 5.60 5.90
CA MET A 202 13.02 5.70 4.53
C MET A 202 13.09 7.18 4.16
N ILE A 203 14.24 7.63 3.65
CA ILE A 203 14.47 8.99 3.18
C ILE A 203 14.98 8.98 1.74
N ARG A 204 14.78 10.07 1.01
CA ARG A 204 15.45 10.27 -0.29
C ARG A 204 16.94 10.51 -0.02
N ALA A 205 17.79 9.80 -0.75
CA ALA A 205 19.22 10.06 -0.70
C ALA A 205 19.53 11.42 -1.37
N PRO A 206 20.58 12.12 -0.94
CA PRO A 206 21.10 13.27 -1.66
C PRO A 206 21.32 12.96 -3.14
N SER A 207 20.99 13.90 -4.01
CA SER A 207 21.39 13.84 -5.42
C SER A 207 22.91 13.65 -5.48
N ASP A 208 23.35 12.61 -6.18
CA ASP A 208 24.74 12.16 -6.38
C ASP A 208 25.30 11.08 -5.41
N SER A 209 24.51 10.61 -4.44
CA SER A 209 24.93 9.50 -3.56
C SER A 209 24.08 8.24 -3.72
N GLY A 210 24.61 7.22 -4.43
CA GLY A 210 24.11 5.84 -4.37
C GLY A 210 22.61 5.65 -4.72
N PRO A 211 21.91 4.67 -4.12
CA PRO A 211 20.49 4.43 -4.41
C PRO A 211 19.65 5.68 -4.08
N GLY A 212 18.61 5.98 -4.87
CA GLY A 212 17.76 7.16 -4.68
C GLY A 212 17.01 7.25 -3.34
N THR A 213 17.12 6.22 -2.48
CA THR A 213 16.61 6.19 -1.10
C THR A 213 17.62 5.56 -0.15
N SER A 214 17.59 5.97 1.12
CA SER A 214 18.34 5.34 2.22
C SER A 214 17.46 5.24 3.47
N PHE A 215 17.93 4.54 4.49
CA PHE A 215 17.23 4.46 5.78
C PHE A 215 17.98 5.22 6.89
N LEU A 216 17.23 5.93 7.71
CA LEU A 216 17.68 6.46 8.99
C LEU A 216 17.11 5.60 10.12
N GLY A 217 17.93 5.30 11.12
CA GLY A 217 17.55 4.42 12.24
C GLY A 217 17.80 2.95 11.93
N SER A 218 17.17 2.06 12.70
CA SER A 218 17.37 0.61 12.58
C SER A 218 16.04 -0.11 12.79
N ASP A 219 15.97 -1.35 12.29
CA ASP A 219 14.83 -2.21 12.61
C ASP A 219 14.74 -2.43 14.13
N PRO A 220 13.52 -2.41 14.70
CA PRO A 220 13.29 -2.64 16.12
C PRO A 220 13.57 -4.08 16.56
#